data_AF-A0A812SR54-F1
#
_entry.id   AF-A0A812SR54-F1
#
_cell.length_a   1.000
_cell.length_b   1.000
_cell.length_c   1.000
_cell.angle_alpha   90.00
_cell.angle_beta   90.00
_cell.angle_gamma   90.00
#
_symmetry.space_group_name_H-M   'P 1'
#
loop_
_entity.id
_entity.type
_entity.pdbx_description
1 polymer ?
#
loop_
_entity_poly.entity_id
_entity_poly.type
_entity_poly.pdbx_seq_one_letter_code
_entity_poly.pdbx_strand_id
1 'polypeptide(L)'
;MGRASSEGTDVKLKEKRKDKEALKEKEKKDKKESERDKKDKQRKDKEREKEKGKEKPKARPKGDGDKRKEEDSDDDIEKEKEKDKLAFLAAIKGLREKDKKVEKKKPQSETKKKLKTARSSSSEKNRKERREKRRRSKERSRSKDDESSGSDTPEKPKKDTALVTSSGFGTVQHFSSIVPAAVGASDVIGVFCRSAGADQNSEQALRALPAHLQQAVMAEGSIAGLNPSAVLMGRIRKVSGLNSELPVELACPVREIQIQKLLVP
;
A
#
# COMPACT_ATOMS: atom_id res chain seq x y z
N MET A 1 8.33 69.52 10.93
CA MET A 1 7.68 69.43 9.60
C MET A 1 8.05 68.09 8.99
N GLY A 2 7.08 67.35 8.42
CA GLY A 2 7.36 66.09 7.69
C GLY A 2 6.39 64.93 8.00
N ARG A 3 5.07 65.12 7.83
CA ARG A 3 4.12 64.00 7.76
C ARG A 3 4.15 63.46 6.32
N ALA A 4 4.86 62.36 6.09
CA ALA A 4 4.89 61.69 4.79
C ALA A 4 3.65 60.80 4.62
N SER A 5 2.94 61.01 3.52
CA SER A 5 1.67 60.39 3.13
C SER A 5 1.77 58.87 2.92
N SER A 6 0.88 58.10 3.57
CA SER A 6 0.83 56.63 3.54
C SER A 6 -0.27 56.06 2.63
N GLU A 7 -0.81 56.83 1.69
CA GLU A 7 -2.04 56.47 0.95
C GLU A 7 -1.84 55.52 -0.25
N GLY A 8 -0.61 55.10 -0.56
CA GLY A 8 -0.30 54.32 -1.78
C GLY A 8 -0.42 52.79 -1.69
N THR A 9 -0.53 52.19 -0.50
CA THR A 9 -0.39 50.71 -0.36
C THR A 9 -1.69 49.91 -0.47
N ASP A 10 -2.85 50.55 -0.34
CA ASP A 10 -4.13 49.83 -0.23
C ASP A 10 -4.66 49.32 -1.59
N VAL A 11 -4.41 50.07 -2.68
CA VAL A 11 -4.88 49.70 -4.03
C VAL A 11 -4.26 48.40 -4.52
N LYS A 12 -2.96 48.20 -4.27
CA LYS A 12 -2.20 47.01 -4.70
C LYS A 12 -2.60 45.72 -3.96
N LEU A 13 -3.25 45.84 -2.81
CA LEU A 13 -3.76 44.72 -2.01
C LEU A 13 -5.13 44.25 -2.52
N LYS A 14 -5.97 45.14 -3.05
CA LYS A 14 -7.29 44.79 -3.60
C LYS A 14 -7.18 44.02 -4.92
N GLU A 15 -6.23 44.38 -5.77
CA GLU A 15 -6.00 43.70 -7.06
C GLU A 15 -5.55 42.23 -6.87
N LYS A 16 -4.61 41.99 -5.95
CA LYS A 16 -4.14 40.63 -5.61
C LYS A 16 -5.23 39.70 -5.05
N ARG A 17 -6.32 40.25 -4.48
CA ARG A 17 -7.45 39.44 -4.00
C ARG A 17 -8.32 38.92 -5.14
N LYS A 18 -8.53 39.72 -6.19
CA LYS A 18 -9.31 39.32 -7.37
C LYS A 18 -8.64 38.15 -8.12
N ASP A 19 -7.34 38.23 -8.37
CA ASP A 19 -6.61 37.16 -9.07
C ASP A 19 -6.64 35.83 -8.32
N LYS A 20 -6.63 35.89 -6.99
CA LYS A 20 -6.66 34.71 -6.13
C LYS A 20 -8.03 34.03 -6.11
N GLU A 21 -9.12 34.78 -6.27
CA GLU A 21 -10.45 34.20 -6.41
C GLU A 21 -10.62 33.53 -7.77
N ALA A 22 -10.18 34.17 -8.85
CA ALA A 22 -10.23 33.59 -10.19
C ALA A 22 -9.46 32.26 -10.29
N LEU A 23 -8.29 32.17 -9.65
CA LEU A 23 -7.51 30.92 -9.59
C LEU A 23 -8.23 29.81 -8.81
N LYS A 24 -8.89 30.14 -7.70
CA LYS A 24 -9.67 29.16 -6.93
C LYS A 24 -10.89 28.65 -7.69
N GLU A 25 -11.53 29.51 -8.46
CA GLU A 25 -12.68 29.13 -9.29
C GLU A 25 -12.27 28.20 -10.43
N LYS A 26 -11.12 28.49 -11.08
CA LYS A 26 -10.53 27.60 -12.08
C LYS A 26 -10.18 26.22 -11.50
N GLU A 27 -9.52 26.16 -10.34
CA GLU A 27 -9.18 24.89 -9.68
C GLU A 27 -10.43 24.08 -9.29
N LYS A 28 -11.53 24.74 -8.91
CA LYS A 28 -12.82 24.07 -8.66
C LYS A 28 -13.45 23.52 -9.94
N LYS A 29 -13.36 24.25 -11.05
CA LYS A 29 -13.90 23.83 -12.35
C LYS A 29 -13.15 22.59 -12.87
N ASP A 30 -11.82 22.63 -12.86
CA ASP A 30 -10.97 21.52 -13.30
C ASP A 30 -11.21 20.26 -12.44
N LYS A 31 -11.38 20.44 -11.13
CA LYS A 31 -11.71 19.31 -10.23
C LYS A 31 -13.06 18.68 -10.56
N LYS A 32 -14.08 19.51 -10.80
CA LYS A 32 -15.43 19.04 -11.17
C LYS A 32 -15.45 18.33 -12.53
N GLU A 33 -14.63 18.77 -13.48
CA GLU A 33 -14.47 18.12 -14.78
C GLU A 33 -13.81 16.74 -14.64
N SER A 34 -12.70 16.64 -13.89
CA SER A 34 -12.03 15.36 -13.65
C SER A 34 -12.88 14.32 -12.93
N GLU A 35 -13.87 14.76 -12.12
CA GLU A 35 -14.79 13.88 -11.41
C GLU A 35 -15.87 13.31 -12.35
N ARG A 36 -16.28 14.09 -13.37
CA ARG A 36 -17.21 13.63 -14.42
C ARG A 36 -16.56 12.55 -15.28
N ASP A 37 -15.31 12.74 -15.70
CA ASP A 37 -14.58 11.77 -16.52
C ASP A 37 -14.41 10.41 -15.82
N LYS A 38 -14.10 10.45 -14.50
CA LYS A 38 -14.01 9.23 -13.69
C LYS A 38 -15.35 8.49 -13.61
N LYS A 39 -16.45 9.22 -13.47
CA LYS A 39 -17.79 8.63 -13.40
C LYS A 39 -18.21 8.01 -14.73
N ASP A 40 -17.86 8.63 -15.86
CA ASP A 40 -18.15 8.07 -17.18
C ASP A 40 -17.29 6.84 -17.49
N LYS A 41 -16.01 6.84 -17.07
CA LYS A 41 -15.15 5.64 -17.17
C LYS A 41 -15.73 4.47 -16.38
N GLN A 42 -16.16 4.70 -15.14
CA GLN A 42 -16.80 3.66 -14.31
C GLN A 42 -18.09 3.13 -14.93
N ARG A 43 -18.91 3.98 -15.57
CA ARG A 43 -20.13 3.54 -16.28
C ARG A 43 -19.78 2.63 -17.45
N LYS A 44 -18.76 2.98 -18.23
CA LYS A 44 -18.30 2.20 -19.40
C LYS A 44 -17.70 0.85 -19.01
N ASP A 45 -16.94 0.81 -17.92
CA ASP A 45 -16.38 -0.45 -17.42
C ASP A 45 -17.48 -1.39 -16.88
N LYS A 46 -18.47 -0.84 -16.17
CA LYS A 46 -19.64 -1.60 -15.70
C LYS A 46 -20.51 -2.15 -16.84
N GLU A 47 -20.57 -1.45 -17.97
CA GLU A 47 -21.29 -1.92 -19.16
C GLU A 47 -20.55 -3.08 -19.84
N ARG A 48 -19.22 -3.01 -19.94
CA ARG A 48 -18.38 -4.10 -20.46
C ARG A 48 -18.47 -5.38 -19.64
N GLU A 49 -18.59 -5.27 -18.31
CA GLU A 49 -18.79 -6.45 -17.45
C GLU A 49 -20.15 -7.12 -17.67
N LYS A 50 -21.20 -6.33 -17.92
CA LYS A 50 -22.54 -6.86 -18.23
C LYS A 50 -22.60 -7.59 -19.57
N GLU A 51 -21.80 -7.18 -20.55
CA GLU A 51 -21.70 -7.88 -21.84
C GLU A 51 -20.96 -9.23 -21.70
N LYS A 52 -19.87 -9.28 -20.94
CA LYS A 52 -19.09 -10.52 -20.74
C LYS A 52 -19.86 -11.62 -19.98
N GLY A 53 -20.81 -11.24 -19.12
CA GLY A 53 -21.61 -12.19 -18.35
C GLY A 53 -22.69 -12.95 -19.14
N LYS A 54 -22.94 -12.62 -20.41
CA LYS A 54 -23.98 -13.28 -21.23
C LYS A 54 -23.45 -14.42 -22.11
N GLU A 55 -22.15 -14.60 -22.24
CA GLU A 55 -21.60 -15.81 -22.85
C GLU A 55 -21.72 -16.97 -21.86
N LYS A 56 -22.86 -17.66 -21.91
CA LYS A 56 -23.03 -18.95 -21.21
C LYS A 56 -21.83 -19.84 -21.60
N PRO A 57 -21.10 -20.41 -20.63
CA PRO A 57 -20.07 -21.38 -20.94
C PRO A 57 -20.74 -22.53 -21.69
N LYS A 58 -20.44 -22.68 -22.99
CA LYS A 58 -20.80 -23.88 -23.74
C LYS A 58 -20.23 -25.05 -22.96
N ALA A 59 -21.12 -25.90 -22.45
CA ALA A 59 -20.78 -27.11 -21.73
C ALA A 59 -19.72 -27.86 -22.53
N ARG A 60 -18.53 -28.04 -21.93
CA ARG A 60 -17.51 -28.91 -22.50
C ARG A 60 -18.14 -30.31 -22.64
N PRO A 61 -18.09 -30.93 -23.84
CA PRO A 61 -18.55 -32.31 -23.98
C PRO A 61 -17.74 -33.19 -23.02
N LYS A 62 -18.45 -34.00 -22.23
CA LYS A 62 -17.84 -35.04 -21.42
C LYS A 62 -17.20 -36.05 -22.39
N GLY A 63 -15.89 -35.97 -22.55
CA GLY A 63 -15.13 -37.01 -23.22
C GLY A 63 -14.99 -38.17 -22.24
N ASP A 64 -15.67 -39.27 -22.54
CA ASP A 64 -15.44 -40.57 -21.91
C ASP A 64 -14.06 -41.06 -22.36
N GLY A 65 -13.04 -40.67 -21.60
CA GLY A 65 -11.64 -41.03 -21.81
C GLY A 65 -11.36 -42.42 -21.28
N ASP A 66 -11.40 -43.38 -22.20
CA ASP A 66 -10.95 -44.76 -22.09
C ASP A 66 -9.56 -44.86 -21.43
N LYS A 67 -9.44 -45.76 -20.45
CA LYS A 67 -8.24 -45.99 -19.66
C LYS A 67 -7.23 -46.80 -20.48
N ARG A 68 -6.49 -46.14 -21.36
CA ARG A 68 -5.24 -46.72 -21.88
C ARG A 68 -4.09 -46.24 -21.02
N LYS A 69 -3.46 -47.20 -20.34
CA LYS A 69 -2.15 -47.04 -19.70
C LYS A 69 -1.15 -46.72 -20.82
N GLU A 70 -0.83 -45.46 -21.02
CA GLU A 70 0.38 -45.07 -21.73
C GLU A 70 1.50 -45.03 -20.68
N GLU A 71 2.33 -46.07 -20.74
CA GLU A 71 3.65 -46.10 -20.10
C GLU A 71 4.55 -45.18 -20.94
N ASP A 72 4.38 -43.87 -20.76
CA ASP A 72 5.27 -42.89 -21.36
C ASP A 72 6.60 -42.92 -20.60
N SER A 73 7.62 -43.41 -21.29
CA SER A 73 9.02 -43.39 -20.91
C SER A 73 9.46 -41.97 -20.52
N ASP A 74 9.91 -41.81 -19.27
CA ASP A 74 10.34 -40.53 -18.67
C ASP A 74 11.41 -39.76 -19.48
N ASP A 75 12.07 -40.40 -20.44
CA ASP A 75 13.15 -39.82 -21.26
C ASP A 75 12.68 -38.74 -22.27
N ASP A 76 11.42 -38.75 -22.70
CA ASP A 76 10.96 -37.77 -23.70
C ASP A 76 10.47 -36.44 -23.09
N ILE A 77 10.14 -36.43 -21.80
CA ILE A 77 9.77 -35.20 -21.07
C ILE A 77 10.99 -34.29 -20.85
N GLU A 78 12.21 -34.85 -20.75
CA GLU A 78 13.42 -34.04 -20.60
C GLU A 78 13.81 -33.30 -21.89
N LYS A 79 13.63 -33.93 -23.06
CA LYS A 79 13.96 -33.29 -24.35
C LYS A 79 13.07 -32.09 -24.67
N GLU A 80 11.82 -32.10 -24.24
CA GLU A 80 10.91 -30.97 -24.45
C GLU A 80 11.29 -29.78 -23.55
N LYS A 81 11.67 -30.04 -22.30
CA LYS A 81 12.17 -29.01 -21.36
C LYS A 81 13.48 -28.37 -21.83
N GLU A 82 14.34 -29.09 -22.55
CA GLU A 82 15.57 -28.51 -23.12
C GLU A 82 15.28 -27.57 -24.30
N LYS A 83 14.31 -27.89 -25.15
CA LYS A 83 13.92 -27.00 -26.27
C LYS A 83 13.39 -25.66 -25.77
N ASP A 84 12.57 -25.67 -24.73
CA ASP A 84 12.03 -24.44 -24.13
C ASP A 84 13.12 -23.58 -23.46
N LYS A 85 14.10 -24.21 -22.80
CA LYS A 85 15.26 -23.49 -22.24
C LYS A 85 16.09 -22.81 -23.32
N LEU A 86 16.29 -23.47 -24.47
CA LEU A 86 17.03 -22.92 -25.61
C LEU A 86 16.29 -21.75 -26.27
N ALA A 87 14.97 -21.87 -26.44
CA ALA A 87 14.12 -20.79 -26.95
C ALA A 87 14.15 -19.56 -26.03
N PHE A 88 14.11 -19.76 -24.72
CA PHE A 88 14.18 -18.68 -23.74
C PHE A 88 15.54 -17.95 -23.75
N LEU A 89 16.65 -18.69 -23.84
CA LEU A 89 17.99 -18.10 -23.97
C LEU A 89 18.18 -17.31 -25.27
N ALA A 90 17.59 -17.78 -26.38
CA ALA A 90 17.61 -17.06 -27.65
C ALA A 90 16.85 -15.73 -27.56
N ALA A 91 15.71 -15.70 -26.87
CA ALA A 91 14.91 -14.48 -26.65
C ALA A 91 15.69 -13.41 -25.84
N ILE A 92 16.43 -13.82 -24.81
CA ILE A 92 17.25 -12.91 -24.00
C ILE A 92 18.37 -12.27 -24.84
N LYS A 93 19.01 -13.04 -25.73
CA LYS A 93 20.05 -12.49 -26.62
C LYS A 93 19.49 -11.49 -27.63
N GLY A 94 18.30 -11.74 -28.18
CA GLY A 94 17.66 -10.87 -29.18
C GLY A 94 17.27 -9.48 -28.65
N LEU A 95 17.03 -9.32 -27.35
CA LEU A 95 16.71 -8.01 -26.75
C LEU A 95 17.93 -7.09 -26.66
N ARG A 96 19.15 -7.64 -26.53
CA ARG A 96 20.36 -6.85 -26.31
C ARG A 96 20.90 -6.12 -27.55
N GLU A 97 20.46 -6.51 -28.75
CA GLU A 97 20.90 -5.85 -30.00
C GLU A 97 20.03 -4.65 -30.39
N LYS A 98 18.79 -4.54 -29.87
CA LYS A 98 17.89 -3.45 -30.25
C LYS A 98 18.23 -2.11 -29.60
N ASP A 99 18.99 -2.11 -28.51
CA ASP A 99 19.35 -0.88 -27.78
C ASP A 99 20.58 -0.14 -28.33
N LYS A 100 21.36 -0.76 -29.22
CA LYS A 100 22.55 -0.11 -29.81
C LYS A 100 22.23 0.86 -30.96
N LYS A 101 20.97 1.01 -31.36
CA LYS A 101 20.59 1.85 -32.52
C LYS A 101 20.01 3.23 -32.16
N VAL A 102 19.90 3.60 -30.88
CA VAL A 102 19.28 4.87 -30.44
C VAL A 102 20.30 5.92 -29.97
N GLU A 103 21.59 5.60 -29.86
CA GLU A 103 22.60 6.50 -29.27
C GLU A 103 23.34 7.39 -30.29
N LYS A 104 22.61 8.00 -31.24
CA LYS A 104 23.16 9.05 -32.12
C LYS A 104 22.19 10.21 -32.36
N LYS A 105 21.65 10.83 -31.30
CA LYS A 105 21.19 12.23 -31.34
C LYS A 105 21.50 12.92 -30.02
N LYS A 106 22.62 13.65 -29.98
CA LYS A 106 22.93 14.65 -28.94
C LYS A 106 21.99 15.86 -29.10
N PRO A 107 21.27 16.31 -28.06
CA PRO A 107 20.88 17.71 -27.96
C PRO A 107 22.01 18.47 -27.28
N GLN A 108 22.64 19.36 -28.05
CA GLN A 108 23.55 20.36 -27.53
C GLN A 108 22.79 21.37 -26.65
N SER A 109 23.41 21.67 -25.51
CA SER A 109 23.41 22.95 -24.79
C SER A 109 22.23 23.90 -25.02
N GLU A 110 21.39 24.06 -24.00
CA GLU A 110 21.09 25.36 -23.38
C GLU A 110 20.16 25.17 -22.18
N THR A 111 20.12 26.17 -21.28
CA THR A 111 19.26 26.28 -20.08
C THR A 111 19.81 25.79 -18.73
N LYS A 112 21.06 26.10 -18.43
CA LYS A 112 21.47 26.34 -17.02
C LYS A 112 21.04 27.75 -16.59
N LYS A 113 19.80 27.93 -16.12
CA LYS A 113 19.32 29.07 -15.26
C LYS A 113 17.79 29.03 -15.09
N LYS A 114 17.23 28.14 -14.25
CA LYS A 114 15.88 28.29 -13.63
C LYS A 114 15.50 27.10 -12.72
N LEU A 115 16.31 26.78 -11.71
CA LEU A 115 15.95 25.78 -10.69
C LEU A 115 16.30 26.30 -9.29
N LYS A 116 15.64 27.37 -8.84
CA LYS A 116 15.69 27.80 -7.43
C LYS A 116 14.37 28.27 -6.79
N THR A 117 13.22 28.22 -7.45
CA THR A 117 11.96 28.79 -6.88
C THR A 117 10.77 27.84 -6.74
N ALA A 118 10.88 26.55 -7.06
CA ALA A 118 9.71 25.64 -7.04
C ALA A 118 9.57 24.77 -5.78
N ARG A 119 10.37 24.95 -4.73
CA ARG A 119 10.31 24.11 -3.50
C ARG A 119 9.44 24.67 -2.36
N SER A 120 8.82 25.85 -2.49
CA SER A 120 8.09 26.49 -1.38
C SER A 120 6.55 26.33 -1.41
N SER A 121 5.91 26.03 -2.54
CA SER A 121 4.45 26.10 -2.66
C SER A 121 3.69 24.85 -2.19
N SER A 122 4.32 23.67 -2.18
CA SER A 122 3.68 22.43 -1.73
C SER A 122 3.64 22.31 -0.19
N SER A 123 4.64 22.84 0.52
CA SER A 123 4.68 22.76 1.99
C SER A 123 3.66 23.68 2.68
N GLU A 124 3.27 24.79 2.05
CA GLU A 124 2.30 25.73 2.63
C GLU A 124 0.86 25.20 2.62
N LYS A 125 0.45 24.45 1.57
CA LYS A 125 -0.88 23.83 1.52
C LYS A 125 -1.05 22.82 2.67
N ASN A 126 -0.05 21.98 2.91
CA ASN A 126 -0.07 21.00 4.02
C ASN A 126 -0.05 21.67 5.41
N ARG A 127 0.69 22.78 5.56
CA ARG A 127 0.75 23.51 6.84
C ARG A 127 -0.58 24.18 7.18
N LYS A 128 -1.33 24.66 6.18
CA LYS A 128 -2.65 25.26 6.38
C LYS A 128 -3.71 24.23 6.75
N GLU A 129 -3.74 23.08 6.07
CA GLU A 129 -4.69 22.00 6.40
C GLU A 129 -4.48 21.45 7.81
N ARG A 130 -3.21 21.26 8.22
CA ARG A 130 -2.87 20.79 9.57
C ARG A 130 -3.27 21.78 10.67
N ARG A 131 -3.24 23.10 10.38
CA ARG A 131 -3.67 24.15 11.32
C ARG A 131 -5.19 24.20 11.47
N GLU A 132 -5.94 23.89 10.41
CA GLU A 132 -7.41 23.85 10.44
C GLU A 132 -7.96 22.62 11.18
N LYS A 133 -7.35 21.43 10.97
CA LYS A 133 -7.70 20.21 11.72
C LYS A 133 -7.52 20.39 13.23
N ARG A 134 -6.46 21.08 13.68
CA ARG A 134 -6.23 21.41 15.09
C ARG A 134 -7.25 22.40 15.68
N ARG A 135 -7.84 23.28 14.87
CA ARG A 135 -8.91 24.18 15.36
C ARG A 135 -10.21 23.41 15.59
N ARG A 136 -10.61 22.55 14.65
CA ARG A 136 -11.84 21.74 14.78
C ARG A 136 -11.79 20.74 15.95
N SER A 137 -10.62 20.17 16.26
CA SER A 137 -10.49 19.28 17.41
C SER A 137 -10.63 20.02 18.74
N LYS A 138 -10.21 21.29 18.82
CA LYS A 138 -10.27 22.11 20.04
C LYS A 138 -11.66 22.70 20.30
N GLU A 139 -12.48 22.87 19.27
CA GLU A 139 -13.89 23.24 19.42
C GLU A 139 -14.74 22.06 19.90
N ARG A 140 -14.51 20.84 19.40
CA ARG A 140 -15.26 19.65 19.84
C ARG A 140 -15.00 19.25 21.29
N SER A 141 -13.84 19.60 21.86
CA SER A 141 -13.53 19.32 23.26
C SER A 141 -14.07 20.36 24.24
N ARG A 142 -14.69 21.46 23.77
CA ARG A 142 -15.27 22.50 24.64
C ARG A 142 -16.77 22.41 24.80
N SER A 143 -17.44 21.50 24.10
CA SER A 143 -18.90 21.36 24.12
C SER A 143 -19.37 20.10 24.85
N LYS A 144 -18.57 19.54 25.78
CA LYS A 144 -18.91 18.29 26.48
C LYS A 144 -18.88 18.36 28.01
N ASP A 145 -18.68 19.54 28.59
CA ASP A 145 -18.48 19.70 30.03
C ASP A 145 -19.60 20.49 30.76
N ASP A 146 -20.76 20.78 30.14
CA ASP A 146 -21.77 21.69 30.73
C ASP A 146 -23.16 21.08 31.03
N GLU A 147 -23.35 19.77 31.00
CA GLU A 147 -24.65 19.15 31.34
C GLU A 147 -24.46 17.89 32.21
N SER A 148 -24.03 18.08 33.46
CA SER A 148 -24.29 17.08 34.53
C SER A 148 -24.15 17.72 35.92
N SER A 149 -25.05 18.65 36.22
CA SER A 149 -25.43 18.97 37.60
C SER A 149 -26.62 18.07 37.96
N GLY A 150 -26.40 17.01 38.74
CA GLY A 150 -27.47 16.11 39.14
C GLY A 150 -27.01 14.94 40.01
N SER A 151 -26.90 15.21 41.31
CA SER A 151 -27.24 14.35 42.45
C SER A 151 -26.49 13.04 42.74
N ASP A 152 -26.10 12.96 44.02
CA ASP A 152 -26.00 11.78 44.89
C ASP A 152 -24.75 10.89 44.83
N THR A 153 -23.82 11.26 45.72
CA THR A 153 -22.92 10.35 46.42
C THR A 153 -23.69 9.28 47.20
N PRO A 154 -23.28 8.01 47.12
CA PRO A 154 -23.25 7.20 48.33
C PRO A 154 -21.86 6.60 48.60
N GLU A 155 -21.68 6.38 49.89
CA GLU A 155 -20.49 5.98 50.63
C GLU A 155 -19.74 4.75 50.12
N LYS A 156 -18.45 4.76 50.45
CA LYS A 156 -17.58 3.58 50.49
C LYS A 156 -18.15 2.50 51.42
N PRO A 157 -18.14 1.23 51.02
CA PRO A 157 -17.95 0.14 51.97
C PRO A 157 -16.50 -0.35 51.96
N LYS A 158 -16.04 -0.62 53.17
CA LYS A 158 -14.73 -1.19 53.48
C LYS A 158 -14.64 -2.63 52.98
N LYS A 159 -13.40 -3.06 52.80
CA LYS A 159 -12.87 -4.42 52.73
C LYS A 159 -13.80 -5.47 53.34
N ASP A 160 -14.05 -6.57 52.63
CA ASP A 160 -13.82 -7.93 53.15
C ASP A 160 -13.92 -8.99 52.05
N THR A 161 -13.16 -10.04 52.28
CA THR A 161 -13.00 -11.31 51.57
C THR A 161 -14.28 -12.16 51.49
N ALA A 162 -14.64 -12.66 50.30
CA ALA A 162 -15.31 -13.95 50.03
C ALA A 162 -15.47 -14.08 48.49
N LEU A 163 -14.89 -15.07 47.83
CA LEU A 163 -15.44 -16.41 47.59
C LEU A 163 -16.89 -16.40 47.05
N VAL A 164 -17.07 -17.05 45.89
CA VAL A 164 -18.24 -17.86 45.48
C VAL A 164 -19.16 -17.34 44.34
N THR A 165 -19.18 -18.14 43.27
CA THR A 165 -20.30 -18.59 42.40
C THR A 165 -21.10 -17.65 41.48
N SER A 166 -21.01 -18.01 40.20
CA SER A 166 -22.09 -18.26 39.21
C SER A 166 -23.21 -17.24 39.01
N SER A 167 -23.41 -16.81 37.76
CA SER A 167 -24.57 -17.19 36.94
C SER A 167 -24.82 -16.18 35.81
N GLY A 168 -24.85 -16.69 34.57
CA GLY A 168 -25.84 -16.37 33.52
C GLY A 168 -25.97 -14.94 32.96
N PHE A 169 -25.71 -14.81 31.66
CA PHE A 169 -26.33 -13.97 30.59
C PHE A 169 -25.21 -13.69 29.57
N GLY A 170 -25.21 -14.12 28.30
CA GLY A 170 -26.28 -14.35 27.35
C GLY A 170 -25.93 -13.58 26.06
N THR A 171 -25.13 -14.17 25.17
CA THR A 171 -25.13 -13.94 23.71
C THR A 171 -24.14 -14.89 23.04
N VAL A 172 -24.67 -15.84 22.28
CA VAL A 172 -23.92 -16.81 21.50
C VAL A 172 -23.43 -16.10 20.24
N GLN A 173 -22.28 -15.42 20.30
CA GLN A 173 -21.53 -15.16 19.08
C GLN A 173 -20.65 -16.37 18.80
N HIS A 174 -20.80 -16.90 17.58
CA HIS A 174 -19.98 -17.95 17.02
C HIS A 174 -18.50 -17.54 17.02
N PHE A 175 -17.81 -17.79 18.12
CA PHE A 175 -16.35 -17.82 18.13
C PHE A 175 -15.95 -19.12 17.44
N SER A 176 -15.72 -19.05 16.13
CA SER A 176 -14.99 -20.08 15.40
C SER A 176 -13.70 -20.37 16.16
N SER A 177 -13.70 -21.53 16.83
CA SER A 177 -12.55 -22.33 17.24
C SER A 177 -11.18 -21.69 16.92
N ILE A 178 -10.72 -20.79 17.79
CA ILE A 178 -9.30 -20.46 17.87
C ILE A 178 -8.68 -21.64 18.63
N VAL A 179 -8.27 -22.65 17.86
CA VAL A 179 -7.42 -23.72 18.35
C VAL A 179 -6.07 -23.06 18.65
N PRO A 180 -5.58 -23.00 19.90
CA PRO A 180 -4.21 -22.62 20.17
C PRO A 180 -3.32 -23.79 19.74
N ALA A 181 -3.02 -23.84 18.44
CA ALA A 181 -2.14 -24.84 17.87
C ALA A 181 -0.75 -24.69 18.51
N ALA A 182 -0.38 -25.68 19.32
CA ALA A 182 0.98 -26.10 19.65
C ALA A 182 2.04 -24.98 19.61
N VAL A 183 2.20 -24.30 20.75
CA VAL A 183 3.38 -23.49 21.07
C VAL A 183 4.57 -24.46 21.21
N GLY A 184 5.15 -24.86 20.08
CA GLY A 184 6.23 -25.87 20.06
C GLY A 184 7.08 -25.88 18.79
N ALA A 185 6.62 -25.28 17.69
CA ALA A 185 7.48 -24.94 16.57
C ALA A 185 7.80 -23.44 16.65
N SER A 186 9.08 -23.11 16.82
CA SER A 186 9.57 -21.74 16.94
C SER A 186 8.99 -20.85 15.84
N ASP A 187 8.07 -19.98 16.24
CA ASP A 187 7.38 -19.08 15.34
C ASP A 187 8.36 -18.06 14.76
N VAL A 188 8.91 -18.38 13.59
CA VAL A 188 9.99 -17.60 12.95
C VAL A 188 9.51 -16.16 12.69
N ILE A 189 8.23 -15.99 12.38
CA ILE A 189 7.61 -14.68 12.15
C ILE A 189 7.52 -13.91 13.47
N GLY A 190 7.04 -14.56 14.53
CA GLY A 190 6.98 -13.95 15.86
C GLY A 190 8.36 -13.54 16.39
N VAL A 191 9.39 -14.37 16.19
CA VAL A 191 10.79 -14.05 16.55
C VAL A 191 11.30 -12.87 15.72
N PHE A 192 11.06 -12.88 14.41
CA PHE A 192 11.45 -11.78 13.52
C PHE A 192 10.80 -10.45 13.94
N CYS A 193 9.48 -10.42 14.15
CA CYS A 193 8.75 -9.23 14.57
C CYS A 193 9.19 -8.72 15.95
N ARG A 194 9.41 -9.61 16.92
CA ARG A 194 9.93 -9.24 18.26
C ARG A 194 11.35 -8.68 18.18
N SER A 195 12.23 -9.29 17.39
CA SER A 195 13.62 -8.82 17.22
C SER A 195 13.69 -7.44 16.57
N ALA A 196 12.75 -7.13 15.66
CA ALA A 196 12.63 -5.84 15.02
C ALA A 196 11.89 -4.78 15.86
N GLY A 197 11.17 -5.19 16.92
CA GLY A 197 10.28 -4.30 17.68
C GLY A 197 9.03 -3.88 16.91
N ALA A 198 8.52 -4.74 16.01
CA ALA A 198 7.32 -4.47 15.23
C ALA A 198 6.03 -4.75 16.02
N ASP A 199 4.97 -3.98 15.75
CA ASP A 199 3.68 -4.11 16.43
C ASP A 199 2.91 -5.36 16.01
N GLN A 200 2.03 -5.84 16.89
CA GLN A 200 1.18 -7.02 16.67
C GLN A 200 0.32 -6.90 15.41
N ASN A 201 -0.16 -5.70 15.06
CA ASN A 201 -0.93 -5.49 13.82
C ASN A 201 -0.09 -5.76 12.56
N SER A 202 1.19 -5.35 12.57
CA SER A 202 2.08 -5.59 11.44
C SER A 202 2.52 -7.05 11.34
N GLU A 203 2.64 -7.73 12.48
CA GLU A 203 2.86 -9.17 12.56
C GLU A 203 1.66 -9.97 12.01
N GLN A 204 0.43 -9.62 12.40
CA GLN A 204 -0.78 -10.24 11.86
C GLN A 204 -0.90 -10.05 10.35
N ALA A 205 -0.57 -8.85 9.85
CA ALA A 205 -0.55 -8.57 8.41
C ALA A 205 0.48 -9.44 7.67
N LEU A 206 1.67 -9.66 8.27
CA LEU A 206 2.68 -10.56 7.71
C LEU A 206 2.17 -12.01 7.68
N ARG A 207 1.57 -12.50 8.77
CA ARG A 207 0.99 -13.85 8.86
C ARG A 207 -0.17 -14.09 7.90
N ALA A 208 -0.92 -13.04 7.57
CA ALA A 208 -2.03 -13.13 6.61
C ALA A 208 -1.57 -13.29 5.16
N LEU A 209 -0.29 -13.03 4.85
CA LEU A 209 0.25 -13.26 3.52
C LEU A 209 0.47 -14.75 3.22
N PRO A 210 0.44 -15.17 1.96
CA PRO A 210 0.94 -16.48 1.53
C PRO A 210 2.40 -16.73 1.97
N ALA A 211 2.74 -17.98 2.29
CA ALA A 211 4.05 -18.36 2.83
C ALA A 211 5.25 -17.90 1.97
N HIS A 212 5.13 -17.94 0.64
CA HIS A 212 6.18 -17.47 -0.26
C HIS A 212 6.43 -15.95 -0.16
N LEU A 213 5.38 -15.14 0.07
CA LEU A 213 5.51 -13.70 0.27
C LEU A 213 6.05 -13.36 1.66
N GLN A 214 5.71 -14.15 2.68
CA GLN A 214 6.30 -14.02 4.02
C GLN A 214 7.82 -14.22 3.95
N GLN A 215 8.26 -15.28 3.28
CA GLN A 215 9.68 -15.55 3.04
C GLN A 215 10.35 -14.42 2.28
N ALA A 216 9.72 -13.87 1.24
CA ALA A 216 10.28 -12.73 0.50
C ALA A 216 10.47 -11.48 1.38
N VAL A 217 9.51 -11.16 2.27
CA VAL A 217 9.63 -10.04 3.22
C VAL A 217 10.75 -10.28 4.24
N MET A 218 10.91 -11.51 4.72
CA MET A 218 11.97 -11.89 5.66
C MET A 218 13.36 -11.94 4.97
N ALA A 219 13.41 -12.33 3.69
CA ALA A 219 14.62 -12.36 2.88
C ALA A 219 15.19 -10.96 2.58
N GLU A 220 14.37 -9.90 2.65
CA GLU A 220 14.86 -8.50 2.60
C GLU A 220 15.74 -8.14 3.84
N GLY A 221 15.80 -8.99 4.86
CA GLY A 221 16.69 -8.87 6.01
C GLY A 221 16.06 -8.16 7.22
N SER A 222 16.88 -7.86 8.24
CA SER A 222 16.43 -7.20 9.47
C SER A 222 15.85 -5.81 9.19
N ILE A 223 14.86 -5.40 10.00
CA ILE A 223 14.21 -4.10 9.87
C ILE A 223 14.89 -3.10 10.80
N ALA A 224 15.54 -2.08 10.22
CA ALA A 224 16.16 -1.00 10.97
C ALA A 224 15.42 0.33 10.69
N GLY A 225 15.12 1.10 11.74
CA GLY A 225 14.54 2.44 11.61
C GLY A 225 13.77 2.90 12.85
N LEU A 226 13.36 4.17 12.85
CA LEU A 226 12.57 4.78 13.94
C LEU A 226 11.17 4.17 14.12
N ASN A 227 10.63 3.49 13.10
CA ASN A 227 9.32 2.86 13.15
C ASN A 227 9.33 1.54 12.36
N PRO A 228 9.72 0.42 13.00
CA PRO A 228 9.84 -0.88 12.34
C PRO A 228 8.51 -1.38 11.76
N SER A 229 7.38 -1.14 12.45
CA SER A 229 6.05 -1.51 11.98
C SER A 229 5.69 -0.85 10.65
N ALA A 230 6.01 0.44 10.49
CA ALA A 230 5.77 1.17 9.24
C ALA A 230 6.65 0.65 8.09
N VAL A 231 7.92 0.32 8.38
CA VAL A 231 8.83 -0.26 7.39
C VAL A 231 8.34 -1.65 6.97
N LEU A 232 7.96 -2.50 7.92
CA LEU A 232 7.40 -3.83 7.66
C LEU A 232 6.16 -3.76 6.76
N MET A 233 5.19 -2.88 7.09
CA MET A 233 3.99 -2.67 6.27
C MET A 233 4.30 -2.09 4.88
N GLY A 234 5.40 -1.34 4.73
CA GLY A 234 5.92 -0.90 3.43
C GLY A 234 6.41 -2.09 2.59
N ARG A 235 7.18 -2.99 3.19
CA ARG A 235 7.67 -4.22 2.53
C ARG A 235 6.53 -5.15 2.13
N ILE A 236 5.56 -5.37 3.02
CA ILE A 236 4.36 -6.16 2.74
C ILE A 236 3.63 -5.63 1.49
N ARG A 237 3.41 -4.30 1.41
CA ARG A 237 2.74 -3.69 0.24
C ARG A 237 3.55 -3.82 -1.05
N LYS A 238 4.87 -3.75 -0.96
CA LYS A 238 5.78 -3.92 -2.10
C LYS A 238 5.73 -5.35 -2.64
N VAL A 239 5.78 -6.35 -1.76
CA VAL A 239 5.77 -7.78 -2.12
C VAL A 239 4.39 -8.26 -2.55
N SER A 240 3.32 -7.76 -1.91
CA SER A 240 1.93 -8.11 -2.24
C SER A 240 1.43 -7.53 -3.57
N GLY A 241 2.22 -6.68 -4.24
CA GLY A 241 1.80 -6.04 -5.49
C GLY A 241 0.69 -4.99 -5.33
N LEU A 242 0.17 -4.74 -4.12
CA LEU A 242 -0.87 -3.73 -3.88
C LEU A 242 -0.41 -2.29 -4.21
N ASN A 243 0.89 -2.08 -4.36
CA ASN A 243 1.47 -0.80 -4.80
C ASN A 243 1.96 -0.82 -6.27
N SER A 244 1.54 -1.79 -7.09
CA SER A 244 1.99 -1.93 -8.48
C SER A 244 1.39 -0.92 -9.47
N GLU A 245 0.96 0.26 -9.02
CA GLU A 245 0.62 1.40 -9.91
C GLU A 245 1.82 2.33 -10.18
N LEU A 246 3.06 1.90 -9.89
CA LEU A 246 4.25 2.54 -10.47
C LEU A 246 5.15 1.50 -11.15
N PRO A 247 5.48 1.69 -12.44
CA PRO A 247 6.27 0.74 -13.22
C PRO A 247 7.72 0.78 -12.72
N VAL A 248 8.07 -0.20 -11.89
CA VAL A 248 9.47 -0.55 -11.57
C VAL A 248 10.00 -1.49 -12.65
N GLU A 249 10.05 -1.04 -13.89
CA GLU A 249 10.64 -1.83 -14.99
C GLU A 249 12.16 -2.02 -14.87
N LEU A 250 12.82 -1.56 -13.79
CA LEU A 250 14.28 -1.54 -13.69
C LEU A 250 14.86 -1.88 -12.29
N ALA A 251 14.17 -2.62 -11.42
CA ALA A 251 14.70 -2.90 -10.07
C ALA A 251 15.00 -4.39 -9.80
N CYS A 252 16.12 -4.83 -10.40
CA CYS A 252 17.06 -5.89 -10.01
C CYS A 252 16.59 -7.37 -10.07
N PRO A 253 17.22 -8.22 -10.91
CA PRO A 253 17.17 -9.67 -10.70
C PRO A 253 17.81 -10.00 -9.34
N VAL A 254 17.07 -10.78 -8.56
CA VAL A 254 17.50 -11.39 -7.32
C VAL A 254 18.83 -12.08 -7.58
N ARG A 255 19.90 -11.61 -6.92
CA ARG A 255 21.18 -12.32 -6.89
C ARG A 255 20.93 -13.61 -6.12
N GLU A 256 20.79 -14.69 -6.87
CA GLU A 256 20.88 -16.05 -6.39
C GLU A 256 22.24 -16.19 -5.70
N ILE A 257 22.22 -16.13 -4.36
CA ILE A 257 23.39 -16.36 -3.54
C ILE A 257 23.73 -17.85 -3.71
N GLN A 258 24.75 -18.13 -4.50
CA GLN A 258 25.38 -19.43 -4.57
C GLN A 258 25.91 -19.81 -3.18
N ILE A 259 25.12 -20.56 -2.42
CA ILE A 259 25.60 -21.35 -1.28
C ILE A 259 25.97 -22.74 -1.82
N GLN A 260 27.02 -22.82 -2.64
CA GLN A 260 27.68 -24.08 -2.99
C GLN A 260 29.14 -23.81 -3.34
N LYS A 261 30.01 -23.64 -2.33
CA LYS A 261 31.46 -23.90 -2.45
C LYS A 261 32.20 -23.77 -1.11
N LEU A 262 31.93 -24.67 -0.17
CA LEU A 262 32.91 -25.09 0.84
C LEU A 262 32.65 -26.58 1.16
N LEU A 263 32.77 -27.42 0.14
CA LEU A 263 33.11 -28.82 0.32
C LEU A 263 34.44 -29.02 -0.40
N VAL A 264 35.52 -28.84 0.35
CA VAL A 264 36.86 -29.28 -0.05
C VAL A 264 37.02 -30.69 0.54
N PRO A 265 37.45 -31.68 -0.27
CA PRO A 265 37.60 -33.07 0.15
C PRO A 265 38.69 -33.27 1.20
#